data_AF-A0A642C476-F1
#
_entry.id   AF-A0A642C476-F1
#
_cell.length_a   1.000
_cell.length_b   1.000
_cell.length_c   1.000
_cell.angle_alpha   90.00
_cell.angle_beta   90.00
_cell.angle_gamma   90.00
#
_symmetry.space_group_name_H-M   'P 1'
#
loop_
_entity.id
_entity.type
_entity.pdbx_description
1 polymer ?
#
loop_
_entity_poly.entity_id
_entity_poly.type
_entity_poly.pdbx_seq_one_letter_code
_entity_poly.pdbx_strand_id
1 'polypeptide(L)'
;LKTYSNEDVEIKRDEDEMRYAIKRIRMRAGVPDYTNETYKNQADFRVKLKRERQVELLGENSMRYFDLRRWKDALTEENQLLQGCNINISDDDTYIADFYKETPVSSVHKVFEQRMYLFPFPTYELKRNVNLTQNPGW
;
A
#
# COMPACT_ATOMS: atom_id res chain seq x y z
N LEU A 1 -17.78 14.16 -13.68
CA LEU A 1 -18.06 12.75 -13.26
C LEU A 1 -19.46 12.74 -12.69
N LYS A 2 -20.27 11.69 -12.87
CA LYS A 2 -21.61 11.64 -12.25
C LYS A 2 -21.62 10.72 -11.05
N THR A 3 -22.27 11.14 -9.96
CA THR A 3 -22.53 10.27 -8.80
C THR A 3 -23.55 9.19 -9.15
N TYR A 4 -23.76 8.24 -8.23
CA TYR A 4 -24.90 7.30 -8.29
C TYR A 4 -26.26 8.02 -8.27
N SER A 5 -26.35 9.22 -7.69
CA SER A 5 -27.51 10.13 -7.74
C SER A 5 -27.63 10.91 -9.06
N ASN A 6 -26.75 10.65 -10.03
CA ASN A 6 -26.70 11.32 -11.34
C ASN A 6 -26.35 12.82 -11.28
N GLU A 7 -25.76 13.27 -10.16
CA GLU A 7 -25.30 14.65 -9.95
C GLU A 7 -23.90 14.83 -10.52
N ASP A 8 -23.63 16.00 -11.09
CA ASP A 8 -22.31 16.34 -11.62
C ASP A 8 -21.33 16.63 -10.48
N VAL A 9 -20.22 15.90 -10.49
CA VAL A 9 -19.07 16.06 -9.59
C VAL A 9 -17.89 16.51 -10.40
N GLU A 10 -17.32 17.62 -9.96
CA GLU A 10 -16.02 18.11 -10.38
C GLU A 10 -14.95 17.63 -9.39
N ILE A 11 -13.95 16.91 -9.89
CA ILE A 11 -12.78 16.54 -9.09
C ILE A 11 -11.70 17.57 -9.37
N LYS A 12 -11.41 18.40 -8.37
CA LYS A 12 -10.31 19.36 -8.42
C LYS A 12 -9.32 19.12 -7.27
N ARG A 13 -8.07 19.54 -7.48
CA ARG A 13 -7.07 19.61 -6.43
C ARG A 13 -7.28 20.91 -5.67
N ASP A 14 -7.59 20.81 -4.38
CA ASP A 14 -7.78 21.94 -3.48
C ASP A 14 -6.83 21.79 -2.28
N GLU A 15 -5.83 22.66 -2.21
CA GLU A 15 -4.76 22.56 -1.20
C GLU A 15 -5.27 22.75 0.22
N ASP A 16 -6.26 23.63 0.40
CA ASP A 16 -6.82 23.92 1.71
C ASP A 16 -7.64 22.74 2.22
N GLU A 17 -8.46 22.12 1.35
CA GLU A 17 -9.22 20.91 1.70
C GLU A 17 -8.31 19.69 1.94
N MET A 18 -7.30 19.48 1.09
CA MET A 18 -6.32 18.39 1.28
C MET A 18 -5.59 18.53 2.62
N ARG A 19 -5.16 19.76 2.96
CA ARG A 19 -4.53 20.06 4.24
C ARG A 19 -5.48 19.89 5.40
N TYR A 20 -6.70 20.40 5.28
CA TYR A 20 -7.74 20.26 6.29
C TYR A 20 -8.00 18.78 6.63
N ALA A 21 -8.06 17.90 5.64
CA ALA A 21 -8.22 16.46 5.86
C ALA A 21 -6.99 15.82 6.54
N ILE A 22 -5.80 15.97 5.96
CA ILE A 22 -4.60 15.25 6.41
C ILE A 22 -4.05 15.77 7.74
N LYS A 23 -4.08 17.09 7.95
CA LYS A 23 -3.57 17.72 9.17
C LYS A 23 -4.27 17.15 10.42
N ARG A 24 -5.58 16.88 10.36
CA ARG A 24 -6.34 16.34 11.51
C ARG A 24 -5.85 14.95 11.92
N ILE A 25 -5.61 14.09 10.92
CA ILE A 25 -5.08 12.73 11.13
C ILE A 25 -3.71 12.81 11.82
N ARG A 26 -2.82 13.65 11.29
CA ARG A 26 -1.45 13.83 11.79
C ARG A 26 -1.39 14.44 13.18
N MET A 27 -2.14 15.51 13.41
CA MET A 27 -2.16 16.22 14.70
C MET A 27 -2.72 15.32 15.81
N ARG A 28 -3.76 14.54 15.53
CA ARG A 28 -4.28 13.54 16.49
C ARG A 28 -3.24 12.46 16.80
N ALA A 29 -2.40 12.07 15.82
CA ALA A 29 -1.28 11.15 16.02
C ALA A 29 -0.03 11.80 16.65
N GLY A 30 -0.07 13.11 16.97
CA GLY A 30 1.06 13.82 17.58
C GLY A 30 2.22 14.15 16.63
N VAL A 31 2.03 14.07 15.32
CA VAL A 31 3.04 14.40 14.30
C VAL A 31 2.76 15.74 13.62
N PRO A 32 3.80 16.51 13.25
CA PRO A 32 3.63 17.83 12.63
C PRO A 32 2.99 17.73 11.24
N ASP A 33 2.33 18.80 10.81
CA ASP A 33 1.75 18.90 9.46
C ASP A 33 2.84 18.90 8.38
N TYR A 34 2.46 18.60 7.15
CA TYR A 34 3.34 18.73 5.99
C TYR A 34 3.57 20.21 5.63
N THR A 35 4.68 20.48 4.95
CA THR A 35 5.01 21.85 4.53
C THR A 35 4.14 22.29 3.35
N ASN A 36 4.11 23.60 3.09
CA ASN A 36 3.36 24.16 1.96
C ASN A 36 3.85 23.61 0.61
N GLU A 37 5.14 23.35 0.49
CA GLU A 37 5.80 22.80 -0.70
C GLU A 37 5.26 21.41 -1.03
N THR A 38 5.03 20.58 0.00
CA THR A 38 4.41 19.26 -0.17
C THR A 38 2.99 19.40 -0.70
N TYR A 39 2.15 20.28 -0.13
CA TYR A 39 0.78 20.46 -0.61
C TYR A 39 0.70 21.05 -2.03
N LYS A 40 1.65 21.88 -2.44
CA LYS A 40 1.74 22.41 -3.81
C LYS A 40 2.21 21.36 -4.82
N ASN A 41 3.09 20.44 -4.41
CA ASN A 41 3.62 19.40 -5.28
C ASN A 41 2.72 18.16 -5.29
N GLN A 42 2.04 17.91 -6.40
CA GLN A 42 1.14 16.77 -6.55
C GLN A 42 1.85 15.42 -6.35
N ALA A 43 3.05 15.26 -6.90
CA ALA A 43 3.78 13.99 -6.83
C ALA A 43 4.26 13.71 -5.40
N ASP A 44 4.84 14.72 -4.73
CA ASP A 44 5.29 14.60 -3.33
C ASP A 44 4.10 14.35 -2.40
N PHE A 45 3.03 15.15 -2.52
CA PHE A 45 1.82 14.95 -1.72
C PHE A 45 1.25 13.55 -1.89
N ARG A 46 1.26 13.00 -3.11
CA ARG A 46 0.74 11.65 -3.36
C ARG A 46 1.54 10.59 -2.62
N VAL A 47 2.87 10.70 -2.58
CA VAL A 47 3.73 9.78 -1.82
C VAL A 47 3.44 9.90 -0.32
N LYS A 48 3.36 11.11 0.21
CA LYS A 48 3.03 11.36 1.62
C LYS A 48 1.64 10.84 1.99
N LEU A 49 0.64 11.05 1.14
CA LEU A 49 -0.72 10.57 1.33
C LEU A 49 -0.78 9.03 1.37
N LYS A 50 -0.08 8.34 0.46
CA LYS A 50 0.00 6.88 0.46
C LYS A 50 0.64 6.37 1.76
N ARG A 51 1.72 7.02 2.22
CA ARG A 51 2.39 6.69 3.49
C ARG A 51 1.48 6.93 4.69
N GLU A 52 0.78 8.07 4.75
CA GLU A 52 -0.14 8.37 5.85
C GLU A 52 -1.22 7.31 5.96
N ARG A 53 -1.84 6.95 4.83
CA ARG A 53 -2.87 5.92 4.77
C ARG A 53 -2.35 4.55 5.20
N GLN A 54 -1.12 4.20 4.84
CA GLN A 54 -0.49 2.94 5.24
C GLN A 54 -0.24 2.89 6.76
N VAL A 55 0.22 3.98 7.37
CA VAL A 55 0.50 4.04 8.81
C VAL A 55 -0.78 4.10 9.62
N GLU A 56 -1.71 4.97 9.25
CA GLU A 56 -2.98 5.18 9.96
C GLU A 56 -3.84 3.91 9.99
N LEU A 57 -3.90 3.18 8.89
CA LEU A 57 -4.76 2.00 8.74
C LEU A 57 -3.95 0.68 8.81
N LEU A 58 -2.80 0.71 9.49
CA LEU A 58 -1.96 -0.47 9.65
C LEU A 58 -2.70 -1.54 10.48
N GLY A 59 -2.80 -2.75 9.95
CA GLY A 59 -3.50 -3.86 10.61
C GLY A 59 -5.03 -3.79 10.50
N GLU A 60 -5.59 -2.76 9.83
CA GLU A 60 -7.02 -2.67 9.62
C GLU A 60 -7.43 -3.42 8.34
N ASN A 61 -7.99 -4.61 8.54
CA ASN A 61 -8.55 -5.46 7.50
C ASN A 61 -7.53 -5.70 6.36
N SER A 62 -7.89 -5.33 5.13
CA SER A 62 -7.09 -5.56 3.92
C SER A 62 -6.76 -4.25 3.21
N MET A 63 -6.69 -3.12 3.93
CA MET A 63 -6.51 -1.79 3.32
C MET A 63 -5.23 -1.74 2.47
N ARG A 64 -4.08 -2.13 3.03
CA ARG A 64 -2.81 -2.18 2.30
C ARG A 64 -2.88 -3.07 1.06
N TYR A 65 -3.54 -4.23 1.18
CA TYR A 65 -3.69 -5.20 0.10
C TYR A 65 -4.42 -4.59 -1.13
N PHE A 66 -5.54 -3.91 -0.88
CA PHE A 66 -6.33 -3.28 -1.95
C PHE A 66 -5.71 -1.96 -2.44
N ASP A 67 -5.07 -1.20 -1.55
CA ASP A 67 -4.41 0.06 -1.86
C ASP A 67 -3.26 -0.14 -2.87
N LEU A 68 -2.39 -1.13 -2.64
CA LEU A 68 -1.30 -1.44 -3.57
C LEU A 68 -1.81 -1.88 -4.94
N ARG A 69 -2.90 -2.64 -4.99
CA ARG A 69 -3.50 -3.12 -6.24
C ARG A 69 -4.14 -2.01 -7.04
N ARG A 70 -4.98 -1.17 -6.41
CA ARG A 70 -5.66 -0.06 -7.09
C ARG A 70 -4.69 1.02 -7.58
N TRP A 71 -3.59 1.23 -6.87
CA TRP A 71 -2.55 2.18 -7.28
C TRP A 71 -1.55 1.61 -8.28
N LYS A 72 -1.61 0.29 -8.54
CA LYS A 72 -0.63 -0.44 -9.34
C LYS A 72 0.79 -0.43 -8.77
N ASP A 73 0.95 -0.18 -7.48
CA ASP A 73 2.26 -0.21 -6.81
C ASP A 73 2.67 -1.63 -6.38
N ALA A 74 1.73 -2.59 -6.37
CA ALA A 74 1.98 -3.96 -5.90
C ALA A 74 3.15 -4.65 -6.61
N LEU A 75 3.34 -4.44 -7.92
CA LEU A 75 4.46 -5.02 -8.67
C LEU A 75 5.83 -4.58 -8.14
N THR A 76 5.92 -3.38 -7.57
CA THR A 76 7.16 -2.87 -6.97
C THR A 76 7.25 -3.28 -5.50
N GLU A 77 6.23 -2.96 -4.71
CA GLU A 77 6.25 -3.08 -3.24
C GLU A 77 6.15 -4.53 -2.76
N GLU A 78 5.40 -5.39 -3.46
CA GLU A 78 5.25 -6.79 -3.06
C GLU A 78 6.43 -7.66 -3.52
N ASN A 79 7.24 -7.20 -4.48
CA ASN A 79 8.47 -7.88 -4.90
C ASN A 79 9.72 -7.43 -4.12
N GLN A 80 9.60 -6.46 -3.21
CA GLN A 80 10.69 -6.11 -2.32
C GLN A 80 10.95 -7.20 -1.29
N LEU A 81 12.23 -7.41 -0.97
CA LEU A 81 12.65 -8.31 0.11
C LEU A 81 12.10 -7.79 1.44
N LEU A 82 11.50 -8.69 2.22
CA LEU A 82 11.12 -8.36 3.59
C LEU A 82 12.39 -8.21 4.42
N GLN A 83 12.54 -7.09 5.11
CA GLN A 83 13.70 -6.78 5.94
C GLN A 83 13.29 -6.68 7.41
N GLY A 84 14.22 -7.00 8.30
CA GLY A 84 14.05 -6.89 9.74
C GLY A 84 15.38 -6.87 10.47
N CYS A 85 15.32 -6.97 11.80
CA CYS A 85 16.51 -7.16 12.63
C CYS A 85 17.13 -8.55 12.40
N ASN A 86 18.44 -8.67 12.64
CA ASN A 86 19.11 -9.96 12.57
C ASN A 86 18.75 -10.82 13.78
N ILE A 87 17.85 -11.77 13.59
CA ILE A 87 17.46 -12.73 14.64
C ILE A 87 18.38 -13.96 14.70
N ASN A 88 19.34 -14.09 13.77
CA ASN A 88 20.26 -15.23 13.70
C ASN A 88 21.61 -14.89 14.32
N ILE A 89 21.60 -14.31 15.53
CA ILE A 89 22.81 -14.02 16.30
C ILE A 89 23.10 -15.13 17.31
N SER A 90 24.36 -15.23 17.71
CA SER A 90 24.77 -16.09 18.85
C SER A 90 24.38 -15.41 20.17
N ASP A 91 24.18 -16.21 21.23
CA ASP A 91 23.92 -15.73 22.60
C ASP A 91 25.15 -15.09 23.27
N ASP A 92 26.24 -14.91 22.54
CA ASP A 92 27.45 -14.24 23.01
C ASP A 92 27.24 -12.71 23.03
N ASP A 93 27.48 -12.10 24.20
CA ASP A 93 27.33 -10.67 24.47
C ASP A 93 28.11 -9.78 23.48
N THR A 94 29.16 -10.31 22.84
CA THR A 94 29.94 -9.58 21.84
C THR A 94 29.16 -9.28 20.56
N TYR A 95 28.10 -10.04 20.25
CA TYR A 95 27.32 -9.92 19.01
C TYR A 95 25.92 -9.33 19.21
N ILE A 96 25.55 -8.89 20.42
CA ILE A 96 24.22 -8.29 20.68
C ILE A 96 23.97 -7.08 19.74
N ALA A 97 25.01 -6.29 19.45
CA ALA A 97 24.90 -5.15 18.53
C ALA A 97 24.50 -5.57 17.10
N ASP A 98 24.78 -6.81 16.70
CA ASP A 98 24.45 -7.32 15.38
C ASP A 98 22.96 -7.55 15.19
N PHE A 99 22.18 -7.67 16.28
CA PHE A 99 20.72 -7.72 16.22
C PHE A 99 20.14 -6.53 15.45
N TYR A 100 20.68 -5.33 15.65
CA TYR A 100 20.18 -4.10 15.04
C TYR A 100 20.61 -3.93 13.56
N LYS A 101 21.37 -4.87 12.99
CA LYS A 101 21.72 -4.85 11.58
C LYS A 101 20.52 -5.29 10.74
N GLU A 102 20.20 -4.48 9.74
CA GLU A 102 19.15 -4.79 8.77
C GLU A 102 19.51 -6.05 7.98
N THR A 103 18.65 -7.06 8.06
CA THR A 103 18.86 -8.37 7.44
C THR A 103 17.62 -8.79 6.66
N PRO A 104 17.75 -9.29 5.42
CA PRO A 104 16.61 -9.82 4.68
C PRO A 104 16.10 -11.11 5.32
N VAL A 105 14.78 -11.19 5.49
CA VAL A 105 14.08 -12.38 5.99
C VAL A 105 13.94 -13.37 4.85
N SER A 106 14.90 -14.28 4.72
CA SER A 106 14.97 -15.25 3.61
C SER A 106 13.92 -16.37 3.70
N SER A 107 13.29 -16.58 4.86
CA SER A 107 12.26 -17.61 5.05
C SER A 107 10.94 -17.31 4.34
N VAL A 108 10.69 -16.05 3.97
CA VAL A 108 9.47 -15.62 3.29
C VAL A 108 9.82 -15.10 1.90
N HIS A 109 9.60 -15.94 0.89
CA HIS A 109 9.75 -15.53 -0.50
C HIS A 109 8.49 -14.80 -0.97
N LYS A 110 8.60 -13.51 -1.25
CA LYS A 110 7.53 -12.73 -1.86
C LYS A 110 7.74 -12.67 -3.38
N VAL A 111 6.71 -13.08 -4.12
CA VAL A 111 6.66 -12.94 -5.58
C VAL A 111 5.31 -12.37 -5.94
N PHE A 112 5.32 -11.30 -6.73
CA PHE A 112 4.12 -10.68 -7.27
C PHE A 112 4.26 -10.51 -8.78
N GLU A 113 3.32 -11.10 -9.53
CA GLU A 113 3.27 -11.03 -10.98
C GLU A 113 2.08 -10.20 -11.45
N GLN A 114 2.12 -9.71 -12.70
CA GLN A 114 1.06 -8.89 -13.28
C GLN A 114 -0.34 -9.56 -13.25
N ARG A 115 -0.42 -10.89 -13.34
CA ARG A 115 -1.70 -11.62 -13.21
C ARG A 115 -2.32 -11.51 -11.81
N MET A 116 -1.50 -11.33 -10.77
CA MET A 116 -1.91 -11.33 -9.37
C MET A 116 -2.64 -10.04 -8.92
N TYR A 117 -2.78 -9.06 -9.83
CA TYR A 117 -3.70 -7.93 -9.61
C TYR A 117 -5.16 -8.37 -9.55
N LEU A 118 -5.52 -9.45 -10.24
CA LEU A 118 -6.87 -10.02 -10.26
C LEU A 118 -6.82 -11.45 -9.74
N PHE A 119 -7.85 -11.86 -9.00
CA PHE A 119 -7.95 -13.25 -8.56
C PHE A 119 -8.37 -14.16 -9.72
N PRO A 120 -7.84 -15.39 -9.80
CA PRO A 120 -8.32 -16.36 -10.78
C PRO A 120 -9.76 -16.78 -10.46
N PHE A 121 -10.57 -16.97 -11.50
CA PHE A 121 -11.84 -17.67 -11.34
C PHE A 121 -11.59 -19.17 -11.14
N PRO A 122 -12.32 -19.84 -10.23
CA PRO A 122 -12.22 -21.29 -10.07
C PRO A 122 -12.54 -22.02 -11.39
N THR A 123 -11.75 -23.03 -11.74
CA THR A 123 -11.91 -23.80 -12.99
C THR A 123 -13.30 -24.43 -13.13
N TYR A 124 -13.93 -24.79 -12.03
CA TYR A 124 -15.29 -25.32 -12.03
C TYR A 124 -16.33 -24.30 -12.56
N GLU A 125 -16.17 -23.01 -12.23
CA GLU A 125 -17.07 -21.95 -12.71
C GLU A 125 -16.88 -21.70 -14.22
N LEU A 126 -15.63 -21.75 -14.69
CA LEU A 126 -15.32 -21.63 -16.12
C LEU A 126 -15.92 -22.79 -16.95
N LYS A 127 -15.94 -24.01 -16.39
CA LYS A 127 -16.57 -25.16 -17.06
C LYS A 127 -18.10 -25.06 -17.08
N ARG A 128 -18.70 -24.43 -16.06
CA ARG A 128 -20.16 -24.30 -15.93
C ARG A 128 -20.74 -23.22 -16.85
N ASN A 129 -20.03 -22.11 -17.03
CA ASN A 129 -20.48 -21.00 -17.87
C ASN A 129 -19.56 -20.81 -19.08
N VAL A 130 -20.03 -21.25 -20.24
CA VAL A 130 -19.30 -21.14 -21.53
C VAL A 130 -19.01 -19.69 -21.95
N ASN A 131 -19.73 -18.71 -21.41
CA ASN A 131 -19.53 -17.30 -21.70
C ASN A 131 -18.56 -16.62 -20.72
N LEU A 132 -18.08 -17.32 -19.68
CA LEU A 132 -17.16 -16.77 -18.69
C LEU A 132 -15.72 -16.98 -19.15
N THR A 133 -14.98 -15.90 -19.34
CA THR A 133 -13.54 -15.93 -19.65
C THR A 133 -12.72 -15.69 -18.39
N GLN A 134 -11.55 -16.34 -18.32
CA GLN A 134 -10.62 -16.17 -17.21
C GLN A 134 -10.00 -14.76 -17.18
N ASN A 135 -9.60 -14.31 -16.00
CA ASN A 135 -8.80 -13.10 -15.84
C ASN A 135 -7.43 -13.25 -16.50
N PRO A 136 -6.84 -12.15 -17.04
CA PRO A 136 -5.58 -12.24 -17.79
C PRO A 136 -4.44 -12.90 -17.01
N GLY A 137 -3.80 -13.90 -17.63
CA GLY A 137 -2.61 -14.59 -17.12
C GLY A 137 -2.89 -15.76 -16.16
N TRP A 138 -4.17 -16.08 -15.90
CA TRP A 138 -4.60 -17.24 -15.11
C TRP A 138 -5.18 -18.36 -15.97
#